data_AF-A0A7X7T697-F1
#
_entry.id   AF-A0A7X7T697-F1
#
_cell.length_a   1.000
_cell.length_b   1.000
_cell.length_c   1.000
_cell.angle_alpha   90.00
_cell.angle_beta   90.00
_cell.angle_gamma   90.00
#
_symmetry.space_group_name_H-M   'P 1'
#
loop_
_entity.id
_entity.type
_entity.pdbx_description
1 polymer ?
#
loop_
_entity_poly.entity_id
_entity_poly.type
_entity_poly.pdbx_seq_one_letter_code
_entity_poly.pdbx_strand_id
1 'polypeptide(L)'
;MFERMSCDQFERQAATGRRVAVFRHVVADLLTPVAAFGALNQPGASAFLLESSDGARDVGRYSFLGFEPSLRVVSLGRRAELWSGAERLDADADVLVVLRRVLARQQVAPGPELPPLVGGAVGTLAYDAVRLWERLPDRHAGEVALPEVEFSFFDTVVAFDHLRHTATISHVVEPGARPREAFGRAMEKVDQIAALLAATSPQPFAAEGCAAAEVETDLDDATYERLVRRAKEYILAGDIFQVVLSRCF
;
A
#
# COMPACT_ATOMS: atom_id res chain seq x y z
N MET A 1 -18.70 24.94 0.40
CA MET A 1 -18.01 24.67 1.67
C MET A 1 -17.62 23.21 1.64
N PHE A 2 -16.33 22.87 1.66
CA PHE A 2 -15.87 21.49 1.53
C PHE A 2 -16.42 20.64 2.68
N GLU A 3 -17.01 19.49 2.34
CA GLU A 3 -17.69 18.62 3.30
C GLU A 3 -16.66 17.93 4.22
N ARG A 4 -17.06 17.70 5.47
CA ARG A 4 -16.31 16.90 6.45
C ARG A 4 -17.28 16.01 7.20
N MET A 5 -16.78 14.92 7.75
CA MET A 5 -17.57 14.04 8.61
C MET A 5 -18.15 14.82 9.81
N SER A 6 -19.47 14.74 10.01
CA SER A 6 -20.14 15.26 11.21
C SER A 6 -20.21 14.21 12.33
N CYS A 7 -20.32 14.68 13.57
CA CYS A 7 -20.48 13.80 14.73
C CYS A 7 -21.70 12.88 14.58
N ASP A 8 -22.84 13.42 14.12
CA ASP A 8 -24.07 12.64 13.93
C ASP A 8 -23.93 11.57 12.84
N GLN A 9 -23.21 11.87 11.74
CA GLN A 9 -22.90 10.85 10.72
C GLN A 9 -22.00 9.76 11.29
N PHE A 10 -20.98 10.14 12.07
CA PHE A 10 -20.08 9.20 12.73
C PHE A 10 -20.83 8.27 13.70
N GLU A 11 -21.71 8.82 14.57
CA GLU A 11 -22.49 8.03 15.51
C GLU A 11 -23.42 7.02 14.80
N ARG A 12 -24.03 7.41 13.68
CA ARG A 12 -24.83 6.50 12.85
C ARG A 12 -24.01 5.37 12.25
N GLN A 13 -22.82 5.66 11.72
CA GLN A 13 -21.93 4.64 11.16
C GLN A 13 -21.35 3.73 12.25
N ALA A 14 -21.02 4.29 13.41
CA ALA A 14 -20.50 3.56 14.57
C ALA A 14 -21.49 2.49 15.09
N ALA A 15 -22.79 2.74 14.98
CA ALA A 15 -23.83 1.78 15.36
C ALA A 15 -23.80 0.46 14.55
N THR A 16 -23.07 0.42 13.42
CA THR A 16 -22.89 -0.81 12.63
C THR A 16 -21.88 -1.79 13.24
N GLY A 17 -21.15 -1.38 14.29
CA GLY A 17 -20.09 -2.19 14.92
C GLY A 17 -18.82 -2.32 14.09
N ARG A 18 -18.71 -1.56 12.98
CA ARG A 18 -17.53 -1.51 12.11
C ARG A 18 -16.66 -0.31 12.42
N ARG A 19 -15.44 -0.30 11.87
CA ARG A 19 -14.57 0.89 11.89
C ARG A 19 -15.22 2.01 11.09
N VAL A 20 -14.93 3.26 11.40
CA VAL A 20 -15.54 4.42 10.75
C VAL A 20 -14.45 5.33 10.21
N ALA A 21 -14.56 5.71 8.94
CA ALA A 21 -13.66 6.67 8.31
C ALA A 21 -14.10 8.09 8.63
N VAL A 22 -13.30 8.82 9.41
CA VAL A 22 -13.46 10.26 9.60
C VAL A 22 -12.68 10.96 8.50
N PHE A 23 -13.30 11.94 7.84
CA PHE A 23 -12.69 12.56 6.66
C PHE A 23 -12.93 14.07 6.58
N ARG A 24 -12.09 14.71 5.78
CA ARG A 24 -12.20 16.11 5.36
C ARG A 24 -11.75 16.26 3.91
N HIS A 25 -12.51 17.01 3.13
CA HIS A 25 -12.09 17.44 1.80
C HIS A 25 -11.34 18.77 1.86
N VAL A 26 -10.29 18.89 1.03
CA VAL A 26 -9.51 20.11 0.83
C VAL A 26 -9.29 20.37 -0.65
N VAL A 27 -9.13 21.64 -1.04
CA VAL A 27 -8.66 22.02 -2.38
C VAL A 27 -7.21 21.62 -2.51
N ALA A 28 -6.84 21.03 -3.63
CA ALA A 28 -5.48 20.53 -3.88
C ALA A 28 -4.86 21.09 -5.17
N ASP A 29 -5.38 22.19 -5.73
CA ASP A 29 -4.88 22.83 -6.96
C ASP A 29 -3.36 23.10 -6.95
N LEU A 30 -2.80 23.41 -5.77
CA LEU A 30 -1.39 23.74 -5.57
C LEU A 30 -0.58 22.62 -4.90
N LEU A 31 -1.21 21.47 -4.65
CA LEU A 31 -0.61 20.37 -3.91
C LEU A 31 -0.54 19.13 -4.80
N THR A 32 0.67 18.70 -5.14
CA THR A 32 0.88 17.46 -5.88
C THR A 32 0.98 16.26 -4.92
N PRO A 33 0.61 15.04 -5.35
CA PRO A 33 0.77 13.84 -4.54
C PRO A 33 2.20 13.61 -4.06
N VAL A 34 3.19 13.88 -4.91
CA VAL A 34 4.62 13.74 -4.58
C VAL A 34 5.06 14.75 -3.51
N ALA A 35 4.62 16.01 -3.61
CA ALA A 35 4.92 17.02 -2.59
C ALA A 35 4.27 16.66 -1.24
N ALA A 36 3.03 16.18 -1.26
CA ALA A 36 2.34 15.71 -0.07
C ALA A 36 3.02 14.47 0.54
N PHE A 37 3.46 13.52 -0.29
CA PHE A 37 4.24 12.36 0.16
C PHE A 37 5.53 12.79 0.84
N GLY A 38 6.30 13.71 0.25
CA GLY A 38 7.52 14.25 0.85
C GLY A 38 7.29 14.98 2.17
N ALA A 39 6.15 15.65 2.33
CA ALA A 39 5.79 16.36 3.57
C ALA A 39 5.31 15.44 4.70
N LEU A 40 4.65 14.33 4.35
CA LEU A 40 4.05 13.40 5.32
C LEU A 40 4.97 12.22 5.66
N ASN A 41 5.84 11.83 4.75
CA ASN A 41 6.75 10.71 4.95
C ASN A 41 7.86 11.10 5.93
N GLN A 42 8.03 10.32 7.00
CA GLN A 42 9.13 10.47 7.94
C GLN A 42 10.25 9.47 7.60
N PRO A 43 11.53 9.86 7.68
CA PRO A 43 12.64 8.94 7.48
C PRO A 43 12.52 7.71 8.38
N GLY A 44 12.61 6.51 7.78
CA GLY A 44 12.52 5.24 8.50
C GLY A 44 11.09 4.77 8.83
N ALA A 45 10.06 5.57 8.53
CA ALA A 45 8.67 5.12 8.62
C ALA A 45 8.22 4.47 7.31
N SER A 46 7.31 3.50 7.41
CA SER A 46 6.64 2.93 6.24
C SER A 46 5.61 3.92 5.69
N ALA A 47 5.64 4.15 4.39
CA ALA A 47 4.68 4.95 3.66
C ALA A 47 4.49 4.38 2.25
N PHE A 48 3.40 4.74 1.60
CA PHE A 48 3.17 4.41 0.19
C PHE A 48 2.67 5.62 -0.58
N LEU A 49 2.95 5.60 -1.88
CA LEU A 49 2.30 6.43 -2.90
C LEU A 49 1.89 5.51 -4.05
N LEU A 50 0.60 5.45 -4.33
CA LEU A 50 0.03 4.70 -5.44
C LEU A 50 -0.57 5.69 -6.43
N GLU A 51 -0.01 5.74 -7.63
CA GLU A 51 -0.52 6.53 -8.74
C GLU A 51 -0.92 5.58 -9.86
N SER A 52 -2.10 5.81 -10.42
CA SER A 52 -2.56 5.09 -11.60
C SER A 52 -2.23 5.92 -12.84
N SER A 53 -1.86 5.25 -13.93
CA SER A 53 -1.82 5.86 -15.25
C SER A 53 -2.44 4.89 -16.26
N ASP A 54 -3.40 5.36 -17.05
CA ASP A 54 -4.07 4.55 -18.08
C ASP A 54 -3.30 4.55 -19.41
N GLY A 55 -2.00 4.86 -19.36
CA GLY A 55 -1.10 4.97 -20.50
C GLY A 55 -0.17 6.18 -20.40
N ALA A 56 0.58 6.45 -21.47
CA ALA A 56 1.64 7.47 -21.48
C ALA A 56 1.16 8.94 -21.32
N ARG A 57 -0.15 9.21 -21.20
CA ARG A 57 -0.70 10.58 -21.24
C ARG A 57 -1.74 10.93 -20.18
N ASP A 58 -2.35 9.97 -19.50
CA ASP A 58 -3.37 10.25 -18.48
C ASP A 58 -2.98 9.66 -17.12
N VAL A 59 -3.00 10.52 -16.10
CA VAL A 59 -2.98 10.09 -14.70
C VAL A 59 -4.39 9.61 -14.38
N GLY A 60 -4.50 8.37 -13.90
CA GLY A 60 -5.75 7.82 -13.42
C GLY A 60 -6.37 8.72 -12.37
N ARG A 61 -7.70 8.76 -12.26
CA ARG A 61 -8.43 9.78 -11.48
C ARG A 61 -7.92 9.99 -10.05
N TYR A 62 -7.43 8.91 -9.41
CA TYR A 62 -6.96 8.95 -8.04
C TYR A 62 -5.47 8.63 -7.91
N SER A 63 -4.78 9.43 -7.08
CA SER A 63 -3.54 9.02 -6.42
C SER A 63 -3.81 8.84 -4.93
N PHE A 64 -3.22 7.83 -4.31
CA PHE A 64 -3.37 7.53 -2.89
C PHE A 64 -2.03 7.58 -2.19
N LEU A 65 -2.00 8.19 -1.00
CA LEU A 65 -0.84 8.10 -0.12
C LEU A 65 -1.28 7.64 1.27
N GLY A 66 -0.42 6.88 1.92
CA GLY A 66 -0.56 6.51 3.32
C GLY A 66 0.80 6.52 3.99
N PHE A 67 0.81 6.76 5.29
CA PHE A 67 2.01 6.87 6.11
C PHE A 67 1.69 6.39 7.52
N GLU A 68 2.72 6.06 8.30
CA GLU A 68 2.57 5.61 9.70
C GLU A 68 1.55 4.46 9.83
N PRO A 69 1.80 3.26 9.25
CA PRO A 69 0.85 2.16 9.37
C PRO A 69 0.70 1.74 10.83
N SER A 70 -0.52 1.37 11.22
CA SER A 70 -0.80 0.91 12.58
C SER A 70 -0.39 -0.53 12.82
N LEU A 71 -0.39 -1.36 11.75
CA LEU A 71 0.02 -2.75 11.81
C LEU A 71 0.83 -3.12 10.57
N ARG A 72 1.75 -4.08 10.72
CA ARG A 72 2.45 -4.72 9.60
C ARG A 72 2.43 -6.24 9.76
N VAL A 73 2.07 -6.95 8.71
CA VAL A 73 2.15 -8.41 8.62
C VAL A 73 3.25 -8.76 7.63
N VAL A 74 4.28 -9.45 8.10
CA VAL A 74 5.43 -9.89 7.32
C VAL A 74 5.52 -11.41 7.39
N SER A 75 6.06 -12.08 6.38
CA SER A 75 6.36 -13.50 6.42
C SER A 75 7.65 -13.81 5.69
N LEU A 76 8.48 -14.66 6.32
CA LEU A 76 9.54 -15.44 5.68
C LEU A 76 9.12 -16.91 5.77
N GLY A 77 8.78 -17.52 4.65
CA GLY A 77 8.08 -18.80 4.56
C GLY A 77 6.61 -18.71 4.98
N ARG A 78 6.13 -19.69 5.75
CA ARG A 78 4.70 -19.80 6.14
C ARG A 78 4.33 -19.05 7.43
N ARG A 79 5.31 -18.62 8.22
CA ARG A 79 5.06 -18.06 9.55
C ARG A 79 4.93 -16.55 9.46
N ALA A 80 3.78 -16.05 9.94
CA ALA A 80 3.56 -14.62 10.04
C ALA A 80 4.35 -14.01 11.21
N GLU A 81 4.79 -12.79 10.99
CA GLU A 81 5.20 -11.84 11.99
C GLU A 81 4.23 -10.67 11.95
N LEU A 82 3.59 -10.37 13.07
CA LEU A 82 2.71 -9.22 13.21
C LEU A 82 3.44 -8.15 14.01
N TRP A 83 3.42 -6.91 13.53
CA TRP A 83 4.10 -5.78 14.14
C TRP A 83 3.11 -4.64 14.38
N SER A 84 3.24 -3.96 15.51
CA SER A 84 2.56 -2.72 15.85
C SER A 84 3.62 -1.68 16.18
N GLY A 85 3.93 -0.80 15.21
CA GLY A 85 5.13 0.03 15.29
C GLY A 85 6.40 -0.84 15.37
N ALA A 86 7.22 -0.61 16.39
CA ALA A 86 8.45 -1.38 16.64
C ALA A 86 8.20 -2.68 17.45
N GLU A 87 7.00 -2.88 17.98
CA GLU A 87 6.67 -4.04 18.81
C GLU A 87 6.23 -5.23 17.94
N ARG A 88 6.89 -6.37 18.12
CA ARG A 88 6.46 -7.65 17.54
C ARG A 88 5.37 -8.26 18.41
N LEU A 89 4.21 -8.50 17.81
CA LEU A 89 3.08 -9.16 18.42
C LEU A 89 3.15 -10.67 18.17
N ASP A 90 2.64 -11.46 19.11
CA ASP A 90 2.56 -12.91 18.96
C ASP A 90 1.61 -13.30 17.81
N ALA A 91 2.19 -13.86 16.76
CA ALA A 91 1.50 -14.32 15.57
C ALA A 91 2.14 -15.58 14.99
N ASP A 92 2.59 -16.52 15.84
CA ASP A 92 3.15 -17.83 15.42
C ASP A 92 2.06 -18.73 14.82
N ALA A 93 1.60 -18.34 13.64
CA ALA A 93 0.53 -18.94 12.89
C ALA A 93 0.81 -18.76 11.39
N ASP A 94 0.08 -19.52 10.58
CA ASP A 94 0.13 -19.42 9.12
C ASP A 94 -0.20 -17.99 8.65
N VAL A 95 0.64 -17.43 7.78
CA VAL A 95 0.52 -16.04 7.30
C VAL A 95 -0.84 -15.74 6.67
N LEU A 96 -1.43 -16.70 5.93
CA LEU A 96 -2.73 -16.50 5.29
C LEU A 96 -3.86 -16.46 6.34
N VAL A 97 -3.72 -17.22 7.43
CA VAL A 97 -4.66 -17.17 8.55
C VAL A 97 -4.55 -15.83 9.28
N VAL A 98 -3.34 -15.36 9.54
CA VAL A 98 -3.10 -14.05 10.17
C VAL A 98 -3.66 -12.92 9.31
N LEU A 99 -3.34 -12.88 8.01
CA LEU A 99 -3.87 -11.88 7.08
C LEU A 99 -5.40 -11.87 7.04
N ARG A 100 -6.03 -13.04 6.89
CA ARG A 100 -7.52 -13.14 6.91
C ARG A 100 -8.11 -12.59 8.20
N ARG A 101 -7.52 -12.94 9.35
CA ARG A 101 -7.96 -12.47 10.66
C ARG A 101 -7.82 -10.96 10.80
N VAL A 102 -6.69 -10.40 10.37
CA VAL A 102 -6.45 -8.95 10.44
C VAL A 102 -7.42 -8.24 9.50
N LEU A 103 -7.50 -8.61 8.22
CA LEU A 103 -8.40 -8.02 7.23
C LEU A 103 -9.88 -8.05 7.68
N ALA A 104 -10.33 -9.12 8.33
CA ALA A 104 -11.70 -9.22 8.85
C ALA A 104 -12.01 -8.14 9.90
N ARG A 105 -11.02 -7.70 10.68
CA ARG A 105 -11.17 -6.62 11.68
C ARG A 105 -11.10 -5.23 11.06
N GLN A 106 -10.64 -5.11 9.82
CA GLN A 106 -10.38 -3.84 9.13
C GLN A 106 -11.59 -3.31 8.35
N GLN A 107 -12.76 -3.95 8.49
CA GLN A 107 -13.97 -3.54 7.75
C GLN A 107 -14.45 -2.16 8.20
N VAL A 108 -14.64 -1.29 7.21
CA VAL A 108 -15.15 0.08 7.40
C VAL A 108 -16.66 0.11 7.15
N ALA A 109 -17.38 0.90 7.94
CA ALA A 109 -18.80 1.16 7.75
C ALA A 109 -19.03 1.86 6.39
N PRO A 110 -20.10 1.52 5.67
CA PRO A 110 -20.46 2.24 4.45
C PRO A 110 -20.79 3.70 4.79
N GLY A 111 -20.38 4.62 3.91
CA GLY A 111 -20.51 6.06 4.12
C GLY A 111 -20.89 6.82 2.84
N PRO A 112 -20.90 8.17 2.90
CA PRO A 112 -21.07 9.01 1.70
C PRO A 112 -20.00 8.70 0.64
N GLU A 113 -20.11 9.27 -0.56
CA GLU A 113 -19.17 9.05 -1.68
C GLU A 113 -17.71 9.33 -1.29
N LEU A 114 -17.04 8.30 -0.77
CA LEU A 114 -15.63 8.32 -0.40
C LEU A 114 -14.77 7.81 -1.56
N PRO A 115 -13.48 8.18 -1.59
CA PRO A 115 -12.53 7.60 -2.53
C PRO A 115 -12.47 6.06 -2.41
N PRO A 116 -12.03 5.35 -3.45
CA PRO A 116 -11.92 3.89 -3.44
C PRO A 116 -11.07 3.31 -2.29
N LEU A 117 -10.09 4.08 -1.80
CA LEU A 117 -9.25 3.73 -0.66
C LEU A 117 -9.28 4.87 0.37
N VAL A 118 -9.72 4.53 1.59
CA VAL A 118 -9.77 5.45 2.76
C VAL A 118 -8.94 4.95 3.94
N GLY A 119 -8.32 3.79 3.77
CA GLY A 119 -7.59 3.03 4.79
C GLY A 119 -7.61 1.56 4.42
N GLY A 120 -6.71 0.78 5.01
CA GLY A 120 -6.60 -0.66 4.77
C GLY A 120 -5.19 -1.14 4.51
N ALA A 121 -5.08 -2.35 3.97
CA ALA A 121 -3.81 -3.02 3.73
C ALA A 121 -3.22 -2.61 2.37
N VAL A 122 -1.96 -2.18 2.39
CA VAL A 122 -1.14 -1.94 1.20
C VAL A 122 0.19 -2.66 1.39
N GLY A 123 0.66 -3.34 0.35
CA GLY A 123 1.81 -4.20 0.47
C GLY A 123 2.07 -5.04 -0.76
N THR A 124 2.87 -6.08 -0.58
CA THR A 124 3.37 -6.94 -1.64
C THR A 124 3.17 -8.42 -1.30
N LEU A 125 2.98 -9.20 -2.37
CA LEU A 125 3.17 -10.64 -2.39
C LEU A 125 4.30 -10.91 -3.37
N ALA A 126 5.43 -11.41 -2.88
CA ALA A 126 6.54 -11.79 -3.74
C ALA A 126 6.17 -13.04 -4.55
N TYR A 127 6.91 -13.31 -5.63
CA TYR A 127 6.64 -14.48 -6.47
C TYR A 127 6.69 -15.79 -5.68
N ASP A 128 7.65 -15.93 -4.75
CA ASP A 128 7.79 -17.13 -3.91
C ASP A 128 6.61 -17.37 -2.95
N ALA A 129 5.73 -16.37 -2.74
CA ALA A 129 4.47 -16.58 -2.03
C ALA A 129 3.61 -17.67 -2.70
N VAL A 130 3.79 -17.95 -3.99
CA VAL A 130 3.12 -19.06 -4.69
C VAL A 130 3.29 -20.40 -3.94
N ARG A 131 4.41 -20.59 -3.23
CA ARG A 131 4.74 -21.79 -2.44
C ARG A 131 3.87 -21.96 -1.19
N LEU A 132 3.09 -20.93 -0.82
CA LEU A 132 2.07 -21.04 0.22
C LEU A 132 0.90 -21.92 -0.22
N TRP A 133 0.65 -22.00 -1.53
CA TRP A 133 -0.45 -22.75 -2.15
C TRP A 133 0.03 -23.96 -2.96
N GLU A 134 1.14 -23.84 -3.67
CA GLU A 134 1.65 -24.86 -4.58
C GLU A 134 2.95 -25.51 -4.09
N ARG A 135 3.15 -26.77 -4.46
CA ARG A 135 4.40 -27.50 -4.16
C ARG A 135 5.38 -27.30 -5.31
N LEU A 136 6.26 -26.32 -5.17
CA LEU A 136 7.33 -26.06 -6.14
C LEU A 136 8.71 -26.43 -5.55
N PRO A 137 9.66 -26.91 -6.37
CA PRO A 137 11.04 -27.11 -5.94
C PRO A 137 11.67 -25.78 -5.49
N ASP A 138 12.31 -25.77 -4.34
CA ASP A 138 13.10 -24.61 -3.87
C ASP A 138 14.55 -24.80 -4.35
N ARG A 139 14.92 -24.05 -5.40
CA ARG A 139 16.19 -24.21 -6.11
C ARG A 139 16.95 -22.89 -6.26
N HIS A 140 16.48 -21.82 -5.63
CA HIS A 140 17.14 -20.53 -5.71
C HIS A 140 18.26 -20.50 -4.68
N ALA A 141 19.50 -20.28 -5.12
CA ALA A 141 20.60 -19.93 -4.21
C ALA A 141 20.35 -18.48 -3.76
N GLY A 142 19.73 -18.31 -2.60
CA GLY A 142 19.25 -17.00 -2.15
C GLY A 142 20.38 -16.00 -1.92
N GLU A 143 20.41 -14.93 -2.72
CA GLU A 143 21.24 -13.75 -2.42
C GLU A 143 20.47 -12.67 -1.65
N VAL A 144 19.12 -12.66 -1.73
CA VAL A 144 18.27 -11.69 -1.02
C VAL A 144 17.12 -12.40 -0.33
N ALA A 145 17.08 -12.33 1.01
CA ALA A 145 15.95 -12.78 1.80
C ALA A 145 14.84 -11.71 1.79
N LEU A 146 14.02 -11.71 0.73
CA LEU A 146 12.81 -10.87 0.67
C LEU A 146 11.64 -11.58 1.36
N PRO A 147 10.79 -10.86 2.11
CA PRO A 147 9.55 -11.42 2.61
C PRO A 147 8.65 -11.90 1.46
N GLU A 148 8.09 -13.11 1.56
CA GLU A 148 7.09 -13.56 0.57
C GLU A 148 5.79 -12.77 0.69
N VAL A 149 5.50 -12.29 1.90
CA VAL A 149 4.30 -11.49 2.20
C VAL A 149 4.72 -10.32 3.06
N GLU A 150 4.37 -9.10 2.63
CA GLU A 150 4.50 -7.90 3.45
C GLU A 150 3.31 -6.97 3.22
N PHE A 151 2.45 -6.81 4.22
CA PHE A 151 1.33 -5.87 4.19
C PHE A 151 1.38 -4.93 5.37
N SER A 152 1.33 -3.63 5.10
CA SER A 152 1.16 -2.58 6.08
C SER A 152 -0.28 -2.08 6.07
N PHE A 153 -0.87 -1.88 7.25
CA PHE A 153 -2.25 -1.44 7.43
C PHE A 153 -2.25 0.03 7.80
N PHE A 154 -2.81 0.84 6.92
CA PHE A 154 -2.85 2.28 7.04
C PHE A 154 -4.24 2.72 7.48
N ASP A 155 -4.31 3.33 8.66
CA ASP A 155 -5.54 3.96 9.14
C ASP A 155 -5.73 5.34 8.54
N THR A 156 -4.65 5.97 8.10
CA THR A 156 -4.65 7.31 7.51
C THR A 156 -4.31 7.21 6.03
N VAL A 157 -5.18 7.75 5.18
CA VAL A 157 -4.96 7.84 3.74
C VAL A 157 -5.36 9.23 3.25
N VAL A 158 -4.54 9.79 2.36
CA VAL A 158 -4.88 10.97 1.57
C VAL A 158 -5.10 10.54 0.13
N ALA A 159 -6.31 10.78 -0.39
CA ALA A 159 -6.69 10.46 -1.75
C ALA A 159 -6.85 11.75 -2.55
N PHE A 160 -6.03 11.93 -3.58
CA PHE A 160 -6.13 13.03 -4.55
C PHE A 160 -7.13 12.66 -5.64
N ASP A 161 -8.16 13.47 -5.85
CA ASP A 161 -9.08 13.39 -6.99
C ASP A 161 -8.64 14.42 -8.03
N HIS A 162 -7.89 13.95 -9.04
CA HIS A 162 -7.32 14.82 -10.08
C HIS A 162 -8.38 15.44 -10.98
N LEU A 163 -9.57 14.83 -11.06
CA LEU A 163 -10.70 15.35 -11.83
C LEU A 163 -11.37 16.53 -11.11
N ARG A 164 -11.48 16.47 -9.79
CA ARG A 164 -12.11 17.53 -8.97
C ARG A 164 -11.09 18.54 -8.42
N HIS A 165 -9.81 18.29 -8.59
CA HIS A 165 -8.70 19.04 -7.98
C HIS A 165 -8.83 19.18 -6.46
N THR A 166 -9.27 18.10 -5.81
CA THR A 166 -9.45 18.03 -4.35
C THR A 166 -8.65 16.88 -3.77
N ALA A 167 -8.25 16.98 -2.51
CA ALA A 167 -7.77 15.84 -1.74
C ALA A 167 -8.76 15.52 -0.62
N THR A 168 -8.94 14.23 -0.36
CA THR A 168 -9.70 13.71 0.78
C THR A 168 -8.73 13.12 1.76
N ILE A 169 -8.66 13.71 2.96
CA ILE A 169 -7.89 13.18 4.07
C ILE A 169 -8.84 12.32 4.90
N SER A 170 -8.49 11.07 5.10
CA SER A 170 -9.29 10.09 5.82
C SER A 170 -8.49 9.41 6.92
N HIS A 171 -9.13 9.20 8.07
CA HIS A 171 -8.60 8.46 9.20
C HIS A 171 -9.64 7.48 9.73
N VAL A 172 -9.34 6.18 9.63
CA VAL A 172 -10.22 5.08 10.03
C VAL A 172 -10.00 4.75 11.50
N VAL A 173 -11.07 4.77 12.28
CA VAL A 173 -11.00 4.50 13.72
C VAL A 173 -12.04 3.48 14.18
N GLU A 174 -11.73 2.78 15.26
CA GLU A 174 -12.72 2.01 15.99
C GLU A 174 -13.53 2.94 16.90
N PRO A 175 -14.87 2.96 16.81
CA PRO A 175 -15.70 3.85 17.64
C PRO A 175 -15.60 3.57 19.15
N GLY A 176 -15.41 2.30 19.51
CA GLY A 176 -15.30 1.84 20.91
C GLY A 176 -16.53 2.18 21.77
N ALA A 177 -16.33 2.21 23.09
CA ALA A 177 -17.39 2.52 24.06
C ALA A 177 -17.72 4.02 24.15
N ARG A 178 -16.89 4.91 23.60
CA ARG A 178 -17.06 6.36 23.65
C ARG A 178 -16.93 6.98 22.25
N PRO A 179 -17.95 6.83 21.38
CA PRO A 179 -17.88 7.24 19.98
C PRO A 179 -17.53 8.72 19.77
N ARG A 180 -18.09 9.63 20.58
CA ARG A 180 -17.81 11.08 20.46
C ARG A 180 -16.35 11.43 20.74
N GLU A 181 -15.74 10.77 21.73
CA GLU A 181 -14.32 10.98 22.02
C GLU A 181 -13.43 10.41 20.89
N ALA A 182 -13.79 9.25 20.34
CA ALA A 182 -13.09 8.65 19.20
C ALA A 182 -13.18 9.56 17.97
N PHE A 183 -14.37 10.10 17.67
CA PHE A 183 -14.57 11.09 16.61
C PHE A 183 -13.71 12.33 16.80
N GLY A 184 -13.69 12.90 18.02
CA GLY A 184 -12.90 14.09 18.33
C GLY A 184 -11.41 13.89 18.04
N ARG A 185 -10.82 12.79 18.53
CA ARG A 185 -9.41 12.45 18.28
C ARG A 185 -9.12 12.21 16.79
N ALA A 186 -10.02 11.51 16.11
CA ALA A 186 -9.86 11.22 14.69
C ALA A 186 -9.91 12.50 13.83
N MET A 187 -10.85 13.40 14.13
CA MET A 187 -10.97 14.68 13.45
C MET A 187 -9.76 15.57 13.73
N GLU A 188 -9.23 15.55 14.96
CA GLU A 188 -8.02 16.27 15.31
C GLU A 188 -6.81 15.80 14.48
N LYS A 189 -6.61 14.47 14.34
CA LYS A 189 -5.55 13.93 13.45
C LYS A 189 -5.76 14.35 11.99
N VAL A 190 -6.99 14.29 11.48
CA VAL A 190 -7.32 14.76 10.12
C VAL A 190 -7.01 16.25 9.94
N ASP A 191 -7.37 17.09 10.91
CA ASP A 191 -7.12 18.52 10.88
C ASP A 191 -5.63 18.86 10.98
N GLN A 192 -4.86 18.11 11.78
CA GLN A 192 -3.40 18.24 11.84
C GLN A 192 -2.74 17.94 10.48
N ILE A 193 -3.17 16.88 9.80
CA ILE A 193 -2.68 16.53 8.46
C ILE A 193 -3.07 17.60 7.45
N ALA A 194 -4.31 18.09 7.50
CA ALA A 194 -4.76 19.17 6.62
C ALA A 194 -3.92 20.44 6.80
N ALA A 195 -3.58 20.79 8.05
CA ALA A 195 -2.73 21.92 8.35
C ALA A 195 -1.29 21.74 7.83
N LEU A 196 -0.71 20.54 7.99
CA LEU A 196 0.62 20.22 7.47
C LEU A 196 0.67 20.30 5.95
N LEU A 197 -0.34 19.74 5.26
CA LEU A 197 -0.45 19.83 3.81
C LEU A 197 -0.67 21.25 3.32
N ALA A 198 -1.46 22.07 4.03
CA ALA A 198 -1.64 23.48 3.70
C ALA A 198 -0.36 24.32 3.87
N ALA A 199 0.52 23.93 4.79
CA ALA A 199 1.83 24.56 4.98
C ALA A 199 2.89 24.04 4.01
N THR A 200 2.59 23.00 3.23
CA THR A 200 3.52 22.40 2.27
C THR A 200 3.60 23.26 1.01
N SER A 201 4.81 23.69 0.67
CA SER A 201 5.10 24.32 -0.62
C SER A 201 5.86 23.33 -1.49
N PRO A 202 5.43 23.06 -2.73
CA PRO A 202 6.23 22.28 -3.67
C PRO A 202 7.58 22.97 -3.84
N GLN A 203 8.66 22.22 -3.59
CA GLN A 203 10.02 22.68 -3.91
C GLN A 203 10.43 21.98 -5.20
N PRO A 204 10.89 22.72 -6.23
CA PRO A 204 11.44 22.09 -7.42
C PRO A 204 12.67 21.28 -7.00
N PHE A 205 12.69 20.00 -7.35
CA PHE A 205 13.88 19.18 -7.24
C PHE A 205 14.83 19.54 -8.40
N ALA A 206 16.12 19.71 -8.09
CA ALA A 206 17.12 19.83 -9.13
C ALA A 206 17.21 18.48 -9.86
N ALA A 207 17.07 18.49 -11.19
CA ALA A 207 17.43 17.34 -11.99
C ALA A 207 18.96 17.21 -11.98
N GLU A 208 19.49 16.43 -11.05
CA GLU A 208 20.87 15.98 -11.16
C GLU A 208 20.94 15.01 -12.36
N GLY A 209 21.85 15.27 -13.29
CA GLY A 209 22.03 14.36 -14.43
C GLY A 209 22.44 12.98 -13.92
N CYS A 210 21.63 11.95 -14.18
CA CYS A 210 22.06 10.58 -13.96
C CYS A 210 23.21 10.28 -14.94
N ALA A 211 24.40 9.99 -14.41
CA ALA A 211 25.42 9.32 -15.19
C ALA A 211 24.84 7.98 -15.69
N ALA A 212 25.23 7.55 -16.89
CA ALA A 212 24.88 6.22 -17.35
C ALA A 212 25.45 5.21 -16.36
N ALA A 213 24.56 4.47 -15.68
CA ALA A 213 24.96 3.34 -14.85
C ALA A 213 25.37 2.18 -15.76
N GLU A 214 26.47 1.51 -15.45
CA GLU A 214 26.74 0.19 -16.00
C GLU A 214 25.68 -0.78 -15.44
N VAL A 215 24.99 -1.46 -16.34
CA VAL A 215 23.93 -2.43 -15.99
C VAL A 215 24.57 -3.82 -16.00
N GLU A 216 24.53 -4.49 -14.86
CA GLU A 216 25.00 -5.87 -14.73
C GLU A 216 23.86 -6.85 -15.02
N THR A 217 24.13 -8.14 -15.11
CA THR A 217 23.07 -9.14 -15.22
C THR A 217 23.48 -10.43 -14.54
N ASP A 218 22.52 -11.13 -13.94
CA ASP A 218 22.73 -12.44 -13.32
C ASP A 218 22.93 -13.57 -14.35
N LEU A 219 22.49 -13.37 -15.60
CA LEU A 219 22.57 -14.34 -16.68
C LEU A 219 22.98 -13.70 -18.01
N ASP A 220 24.13 -14.11 -18.53
CA ASP A 220 24.60 -13.69 -19.86
C ASP A 220 23.63 -14.13 -20.98
N ASP A 221 23.70 -13.42 -22.11
CA ASP A 221 22.82 -13.66 -23.26
C ASP A 221 22.90 -15.09 -23.79
N ALA A 222 24.11 -15.67 -23.85
CA ALA A 222 24.31 -17.01 -24.35
C ALA A 222 23.64 -18.06 -23.45
N THR A 223 23.66 -17.84 -22.13
CA THR A 223 23.04 -18.70 -21.11
C THR A 223 21.53 -18.56 -21.14
N TYR A 224 21.02 -17.33 -21.22
CA TYR A 224 19.60 -17.07 -21.36
C TYR A 224 19.03 -17.71 -22.64
N GLU A 225 19.75 -17.62 -23.77
CA GLU A 225 19.36 -18.26 -25.03
C GLU A 225 19.26 -19.80 -24.89
N ARG A 226 20.19 -20.43 -24.16
CA ARG A 226 20.13 -21.87 -23.88
C ARG A 226 18.87 -22.24 -23.08
N LEU A 227 18.49 -21.42 -22.09
CA LEU A 227 17.25 -21.62 -21.34
C LEU A 227 16.01 -21.49 -22.22
N VAL A 228 15.98 -20.52 -23.14
CA VAL A 228 14.89 -20.36 -24.12
C VAL A 228 14.78 -21.57 -25.05
N ARG A 229 15.91 -22.09 -25.55
CA ARG A 229 15.93 -23.31 -26.38
C ARG A 229 15.41 -24.52 -25.60
N ARG A 230 15.83 -24.67 -24.34
CA ARG A 230 15.33 -25.73 -23.45
C ARG A 230 13.83 -25.61 -23.18
N ALA A 231 13.32 -24.40 -22.97
CA ALA A 231 11.88 -24.17 -22.83
C ALA A 231 11.10 -24.60 -24.09
N LYS A 232 11.63 -24.32 -25.28
CA LYS A 232 11.03 -24.78 -26.55
C LYS A 232 11.00 -26.31 -26.66
N GLU A 233 12.04 -27.01 -26.19
CA GLU A 233 12.04 -28.47 -26.14
C GLU A 233 10.89 -29.01 -25.27
N TYR A 234 10.68 -28.44 -24.08
CA TYR A 234 9.55 -28.81 -23.20
C TYR A 234 8.18 -28.51 -23.85
N ILE A 235 8.07 -27.41 -24.61
CA ILE A 235 6.84 -27.10 -25.37
C ILE A 235 6.58 -28.16 -26.45
N LEU A 236 7.60 -28.52 -27.24
CA LEU A 236 7.47 -29.53 -28.29
C LEU A 236 7.20 -30.94 -27.75
N ALA A 237 7.71 -31.25 -26.55
CA ALA A 237 7.43 -32.50 -25.86
C ALA A 237 6.00 -32.58 -25.29
N GLY A 238 5.28 -31.46 -25.24
CA GLY A 238 3.91 -31.39 -24.72
C GLY A 238 3.81 -31.19 -23.20
N ASP A 239 4.92 -30.84 -22.54
CA ASP A 239 4.93 -30.63 -21.08
C ASP A 239 4.26 -29.31 -20.68
N ILE A 240 4.38 -28.28 -21.52
CA ILE A 240 3.83 -26.93 -21.29
C ILE A 240 3.44 -26.28 -22.63
N PHE A 241 2.53 -25.30 -22.61
CA PHE A 241 2.22 -24.49 -23.80
C PHE A 241 3.11 -23.26 -23.93
N GLN A 242 3.48 -22.67 -22.79
CA GLN A 242 4.29 -21.45 -22.70
C GLN A 242 4.98 -21.41 -21.33
N VAL A 243 6.17 -20.81 -21.27
CA VAL A 243 6.83 -20.39 -20.03
C VAL A 243 7.38 -18.98 -20.21
N VAL A 244 7.32 -18.18 -19.14
CA VAL A 244 7.90 -16.84 -19.09
C VAL A 244 9.20 -16.93 -18.31
N LEU A 245 10.32 -16.88 -19.02
CA LEU A 245 11.64 -16.82 -18.41
C LEU A 245 11.97 -15.35 -18.05
N SER A 246 12.80 -15.17 -17.02
CA SER A 246 13.28 -13.87 -16.57
C SER A 246 14.77 -13.93 -16.20
N ARG A 247 15.41 -12.76 -16.14
CA ARG A 247 16.76 -12.53 -15.60
C ARG A 247 16.79 -11.16 -14.92
N CYS A 248 17.71 -10.96 -13.99
CA CYS A 248 17.90 -9.71 -13.25
C CYS A 248 18.94 -8.82 -13.93
N PHE A 249 18.78 -7.50 -13.77
CA PHE A 249 19.64 -6.44 -14.29
C PHE A 249 20.00 -5.45 -13.17
#